data_AF-A0A452FBH8-F1
#
_entry.id   AF-A0A452FBH8-F1
#
_cell.length_a   1.000
_cell.length_b   1.000
_cell.length_c   1.000
_cell.angle_alpha   90.00
_cell.angle_beta   90.00
_cell.angle_gamma   90.00
#
_symmetry.space_group_name_H-M   'P 1'
#
loop_
_entity.id
_entity.type
_entity.pdbx_description
1 polymer ?
#
loop_
_entity_poly.entity_id
_entity_poly.type
_entity_poly.pdbx_seq_one_letter_code
_entity_poly.pdbx_strand_id
1 'polypeptide(L)'
;MMELRNTPASSLDKFIEDNLLSNTEFRTQVNQAIDTICTFLKERCFRLAPRPIRVSKVVKGGSSGKGTTLRGRSDADLVVFLTNLKSFREQLQRRGQFIEEIRIQLEACQREERFKVEFEVQKQQNPRALSFVLRSPKLNQAVEFDVLPAFDALGQLTKDYRPDPEIYVQVIQECEKLRREGEFSPCFTELQRAFLKERPAKLKSLIRLVKHWYQLCKMKYEHKLPPQYALELLTIYAWEQGSSEPEFSTAQGFRTVLVLILKHQDLCIYWKKYYDLENPTISQYLRRQLAKPRPVILDPADPTGNVAGGDPQRWQLLAQEVKVWLKYSCCKKLSGKPVGTWKVPVRTPDFFM
;
A
#
# COMPACT_ATOMS: atom_id res chain seq x y z
N MET A 1 24.01 12.84 -7.36
CA MET A 1 22.82 12.07 -7.75
C MET A 1 21.86 13.05 -8.44
N MET A 2 21.39 12.76 -9.66
CA MET A 2 20.53 13.68 -10.40
C MET A 2 19.16 13.76 -9.70
N GLU A 3 18.64 14.96 -9.43
CA GLU A 3 17.31 15.11 -8.83
C GLU A 3 16.21 14.88 -9.88
N LEU A 4 15.10 14.24 -9.50
CA LEU A 4 13.98 13.93 -10.41
C LEU A 4 13.48 15.16 -11.18
N ARG A 5 13.41 16.33 -10.53
CA ARG A 5 12.96 17.59 -11.17
C ARG A 5 13.84 18.02 -12.35
N ASN A 6 15.12 17.64 -12.33
CA ASN A 6 16.09 18.01 -13.36
C ASN A 6 16.28 16.90 -14.40
N THR A 7 15.82 15.68 -14.12
CA THR A 7 15.89 14.55 -15.05
C THR A 7 15.01 14.76 -16.27
N PRO A 8 15.54 14.71 -17.51
CA PRO A 8 14.74 14.78 -18.73
C PRO A 8 13.74 13.62 -18.83
N ALA A 9 12.59 13.86 -19.44
CA ALA A 9 11.56 12.84 -19.67
C ALA A 9 12.10 11.53 -20.29
N SER A 10 13.05 11.63 -21.22
CA SER A 10 13.68 10.47 -21.89
C SER A 10 14.59 9.64 -20.98
N SER A 11 15.01 10.18 -19.84
CA SER A 11 15.98 9.54 -18.93
C SER A 11 15.33 9.03 -17.63
N LEU A 12 14.00 9.04 -17.54
CA LEU A 12 13.29 8.62 -16.34
C LEU A 12 13.47 7.14 -16.03
N ASP A 13 13.56 6.29 -17.04
CA ASP A 13 13.81 4.85 -16.83
C ASP A 13 15.19 4.61 -16.20
N LYS A 14 16.22 5.27 -16.74
CA LYS A 14 17.56 5.26 -16.15
C LYS A 14 17.58 5.83 -14.74
N PHE A 15 16.84 6.92 -14.49
CA PHE A 15 16.70 7.46 -13.14
C PHE A 15 16.09 6.44 -12.16
N ILE A 16 15.06 5.70 -12.57
CA ILE A 16 14.45 4.65 -11.74
C ILE A 16 15.47 3.56 -11.42
N GLU A 17 16.20 3.08 -12.43
CA GLU A 17 17.21 2.03 -12.30
C GLU A 17 18.33 2.44 -11.34
N ASP A 18 18.92 3.62 -11.56
CA ASP A 18 20.08 4.09 -10.81
C ASP A 18 19.74 4.47 -9.36
N ASN A 19 18.52 5.00 -9.12
CA ASN A 19 18.21 5.69 -7.86
C ASN A 19 17.09 5.03 -7.04
N LEU A 20 16.13 4.35 -7.66
CA LEU A 20 14.91 3.89 -6.96
C LEU A 20 14.90 2.38 -6.70
N LEU A 21 15.60 1.58 -7.50
CA LEU A 21 15.68 0.14 -7.28
C LEU A 21 16.59 -0.20 -6.10
N SER A 22 16.10 -1.07 -5.21
CA SER A 22 16.88 -1.57 -4.06
C SER A 22 18.05 -2.43 -4.53
N ASN A 23 19.15 -2.42 -3.78
CA ASN A 23 20.26 -3.33 -4.03
C ASN A 23 19.81 -4.79 -3.83
N THR A 24 20.19 -5.66 -4.77
CA THR A 24 19.79 -7.09 -4.79
C THR A 24 20.29 -7.86 -3.57
N GLU A 25 21.51 -7.60 -3.12
CA GLU A 25 22.10 -8.24 -1.94
C GLU A 25 21.34 -7.86 -0.67
N PHE A 26 21.08 -6.56 -0.46
CA PHE A 26 20.30 -6.08 0.68
C PHE A 26 18.90 -6.69 0.70
N ARG A 27 18.23 -6.74 -0.45
CA ARG A 27 16.90 -7.35 -0.58
C ARG A 27 16.91 -8.83 -0.20
N THR A 28 17.95 -9.58 -0.58
CA THR A 28 18.11 -10.99 -0.20
C THR A 28 18.31 -11.15 1.30
N GLN A 29 19.17 -10.31 1.91
CA GLN A 29 19.40 -10.33 3.36
C GLN A 29 18.12 -10.00 4.16
N VAL A 30 17.36 -8.99 3.71
CA VAL A 30 16.07 -8.61 4.33
C VAL A 30 15.05 -9.74 4.21
N ASN A 31 14.92 -10.39 3.04
CA ASN A 31 13.98 -11.51 2.90
C ASN A 31 14.36 -12.67 3.83
N GLN A 32 15.65 -13.03 3.93
CA GLN A 32 16.12 -14.07 4.86
C GLN A 32 15.77 -13.72 6.31
N ALA A 33 16.02 -12.48 6.74
CA ALA A 33 15.67 -12.03 8.09
C ALA A 33 14.15 -12.11 8.34
N ILE A 34 13.33 -11.69 7.38
CA ILE A 34 11.87 -11.77 7.48
C ILE A 34 11.38 -13.21 7.55
N ASP A 35 11.97 -14.14 6.78
CA ASP A 35 11.59 -15.55 6.84
C ASP A 35 11.87 -16.16 8.22
N THR A 36 13.02 -15.84 8.83
CA THR A 36 13.35 -16.20 10.22
C THR A 36 12.36 -15.60 11.21
N ILE A 37 12.09 -14.28 11.14
CA ILE A 37 11.14 -13.60 12.01
C ILE A 37 9.74 -14.21 11.88
N CYS A 38 9.28 -14.47 10.65
CA CYS A 38 7.97 -15.07 10.40
C CYS A 38 7.86 -16.47 11.01
N THR A 39 8.91 -17.27 10.91
CA THR A 39 8.95 -18.62 11.52
C THR A 39 8.90 -18.53 13.04
N PHE A 40 9.72 -17.64 13.62
CA PHE A 40 9.74 -17.42 15.06
C PHE A 40 8.36 -17.00 15.60
N LEU A 41 7.72 -16.00 14.97
CA LEU A 41 6.39 -15.53 15.38
C LEU A 41 5.33 -16.63 15.27
N LYS A 42 5.38 -17.48 14.22
CA LYS A 42 4.43 -18.60 14.06
C LYS A 42 4.56 -19.64 15.16
N GLU A 43 5.78 -19.95 15.57
CA GLU A 43 6.05 -21.02 16.53
C GLU A 43 5.92 -20.57 17.99
N ARG A 44 6.25 -19.30 18.28
CA ARG A 44 6.45 -18.81 19.66
C ARG A 44 5.29 -17.96 20.17
N CYS A 45 4.71 -17.10 19.33
CA CYS A 45 3.62 -16.20 19.77
C CYS A 45 2.43 -16.98 20.31
N PHE A 46 1.90 -16.51 21.44
CA PHE A 46 0.66 -17.02 22.06
C PHE A 46 0.72 -18.50 22.48
N ARG A 47 1.91 -19.12 22.54
CA ARG A 47 2.08 -20.54 22.94
C ARG A 47 1.52 -20.83 24.34
N LEU A 48 1.61 -19.85 25.25
CA LEU A 48 1.15 -19.95 26.63
C LEU A 48 -0.22 -19.27 26.85
N ALA A 49 -0.92 -18.87 25.78
CA ALA A 49 -2.17 -18.16 25.90
C ALA A 49 -3.29 -19.08 26.43
N PRO A 50 -4.14 -18.63 27.37
CA PRO A 50 -5.23 -19.44 27.92
C PRO A 50 -6.29 -19.87 26.90
N ARG A 51 -6.44 -19.09 25.81
CA ARG A 51 -7.24 -19.45 24.63
C ARG A 51 -6.28 -19.76 23.49
N PRO A 52 -6.58 -20.74 22.61
CA PRO A 52 -5.67 -21.23 21.58
C PRO A 52 -5.55 -20.26 20.40
N ILE A 53 -5.25 -18.99 20.63
CA ILE A 53 -4.90 -18.04 19.58
C ILE A 53 -3.55 -18.48 19.02
N ARG A 54 -3.43 -18.47 17.71
CA ARG A 54 -2.20 -18.82 17.01
C ARG A 54 -1.98 -17.84 15.88
N VAL A 55 -0.72 -17.68 15.51
CA VAL A 55 -0.36 -17.00 14.28
C VAL A 55 -0.53 -17.98 13.13
N SER A 56 -1.58 -17.82 12.31
CA SER A 56 -1.80 -18.72 11.16
C SER A 56 -0.82 -18.46 10.04
N LYS A 57 -0.56 -17.19 9.77
CA LYS A 57 0.34 -16.74 8.71
C LYS A 57 0.88 -15.36 9.02
N VAL A 58 2.04 -15.07 8.44
CA VAL A 58 2.67 -13.77 8.48
C VAL A 58 2.90 -13.34 7.04
N VAL A 59 2.38 -12.18 6.68
CA VAL A 59 2.34 -11.71 5.29
C VAL A 59 3.08 -10.40 5.19
N LYS A 60 4.08 -10.37 4.32
CA LYS A 60 4.72 -9.13 3.89
C LYS A 60 3.74 -8.32 3.03
N GLY A 61 3.24 -7.23 3.59
CA GLY A 61 2.39 -6.22 2.95
C GLY A 61 3.18 -5.01 2.47
N GLY A 62 2.50 -3.88 2.33
CA GLY A 62 3.13 -2.61 1.95
C GLY A 62 3.93 -2.65 0.66
N SER A 63 4.90 -1.75 0.54
CA SER A 63 5.73 -1.61 -0.65
C SER A 63 6.54 -2.88 -0.98
N SER A 64 7.04 -3.56 0.07
CA SER A 64 7.85 -4.77 -0.04
C SER A 64 7.07 -5.98 -0.50
N GLY A 65 5.83 -6.15 -0.03
CA GLY A 65 4.92 -7.19 -0.48
C GLY A 65 4.45 -6.99 -1.91
N LYS A 66 4.11 -5.74 -2.25
CA LYS A 66 3.60 -5.33 -3.58
C LYS A 66 4.67 -5.31 -4.67
N GLY A 67 5.96 -5.33 -4.29
CA GLY A 67 7.08 -5.26 -5.22
C GLY A 67 7.30 -3.85 -5.79
N THR A 68 7.03 -2.81 -4.98
CA THR A 68 7.15 -1.38 -5.32
C THR A 68 8.02 -0.62 -4.31
N THR A 69 8.94 -1.32 -3.65
CA THR A 69 9.93 -0.78 -2.70
C THR A 69 10.83 0.27 -3.34
N LEU A 70 11.18 1.31 -2.56
CA LEU A 70 12.14 2.35 -2.93
C LEU A 70 13.46 2.16 -2.18
N ARG A 71 14.59 2.31 -2.88
CA ARG A 71 15.93 2.27 -2.28
C ARG A 71 16.06 3.27 -1.12
N GLY A 72 16.48 2.78 0.04
CA GLY A 72 16.83 3.59 1.22
C GLY A 72 15.69 4.37 1.87
N ARG A 73 14.42 4.17 1.47
CA ARG A 73 13.24 4.89 1.98
C ARG A 73 12.01 3.99 2.02
N SER A 74 12.12 2.87 2.73
CA SER A 74 11.12 1.81 2.67
C SER A 74 10.31 1.68 3.95
N ASP A 75 9.01 1.92 3.81
CA ASP A 75 7.97 1.44 4.72
C ASP A 75 7.48 0.09 4.16
N ALA A 76 7.69 -0.97 4.93
CA ALA A 76 7.16 -2.30 4.66
C ALA A 76 6.17 -2.68 5.75
N ASP A 77 5.14 -3.45 5.41
CA ASP A 77 4.21 -3.95 6.42
C ASP A 77 4.47 -5.43 6.65
N LEU A 78 4.39 -5.87 7.90
CA LEU A 78 4.38 -7.27 8.30
C LEU A 78 3.07 -7.56 9.03
N VAL A 79 2.11 -8.15 8.31
CA VAL A 79 0.80 -8.43 8.87
C VAL A 79 0.79 -9.83 9.49
N VAL A 80 0.56 -9.88 10.81
CA VAL A 80 0.53 -11.10 11.61
C VAL A 80 -0.93 -11.51 11.76
N PHE A 81 -1.32 -12.55 11.02
CA PHE A 81 -2.69 -13.05 11.03
C PHE A 81 -2.92 -13.98 12.21
N LEU A 82 -3.98 -13.71 12.96
CA LEU A 82 -4.36 -14.44 14.16
C LEU A 82 -5.62 -15.27 13.88
N THR A 83 -5.53 -16.57 14.15
CA THR A 83 -6.68 -17.48 14.12
C THR A 83 -7.42 -17.51 15.45
N ASN A 84 -8.63 -18.08 15.42
CA ASN A 84 -9.50 -18.27 16.59
C ASN A 84 -9.99 -16.95 17.22
N LEU A 85 -9.93 -15.85 16.46
CA LEU A 85 -10.73 -14.66 16.74
C LEU A 85 -12.15 -14.88 16.19
N LYS A 86 -13.16 -14.43 16.94
CA LYS A 86 -14.58 -14.64 16.60
C LYS A 86 -15.14 -13.58 15.66
N SER A 87 -14.46 -12.44 15.49
CA SER A 87 -14.96 -11.31 14.71
C SER A 87 -13.85 -10.28 14.43
N PHE A 88 -14.10 -9.41 13.45
CA PHE A 88 -13.30 -8.20 13.22
C PHE A 88 -13.21 -7.33 14.49
N ARG A 89 -14.29 -7.23 15.26
CA ARG A 89 -14.32 -6.44 16.51
C ARG A 89 -13.35 -6.95 17.57
N GLU A 90 -13.17 -8.26 17.68
CA GLU A 90 -12.24 -8.84 18.66
C GLU A 90 -10.80 -8.38 18.40
N GLN A 91 -10.39 -8.28 17.13
CA GLN A 91 -9.08 -7.72 16.76
C GLN A 91 -8.91 -6.30 17.29
N LEU A 92 -9.93 -5.44 17.18
CA LEU A 92 -9.85 -4.06 17.66
C LEU A 92 -9.75 -3.99 19.18
N GLN A 93 -10.59 -4.76 19.89
CA GLN A 93 -10.65 -4.74 21.36
C GLN A 93 -9.37 -5.26 22.01
N ARG A 94 -8.72 -6.25 21.38
CA ARG A 94 -7.54 -6.93 21.94
C ARG A 94 -6.24 -6.53 21.26
N ARG A 95 -6.27 -5.53 20.38
CA ARG A 95 -5.11 -5.07 19.59
C ARG A 95 -3.87 -4.82 20.43
N GLY A 96 -4.02 -4.10 21.55
CA GLY A 96 -2.90 -3.79 22.44
C GLY A 96 -2.26 -5.05 23.04
N GLN A 97 -3.07 -6.03 23.45
CA GLN A 97 -2.58 -7.33 23.94
C GLN A 97 -1.79 -8.07 22.86
N PHE A 98 -2.28 -8.06 21.61
CA PHE A 98 -1.60 -8.73 20.51
C PHE A 98 -0.29 -8.04 20.13
N ILE A 99 -0.27 -6.71 20.09
CA ILE A 99 0.95 -5.94 19.82
C ILE A 99 2.00 -6.23 20.89
N GLU A 100 1.60 -6.26 22.16
CA GLU A 100 2.54 -6.48 23.26
C GLU A 100 3.14 -7.89 23.23
N GLU A 101 2.33 -8.93 23.00
CA GLU A 101 2.85 -10.29 22.81
C GLU A 101 3.82 -10.36 21.62
N ILE A 102 3.44 -9.77 20.48
CA ILE A 102 4.31 -9.75 19.29
C ILE A 102 5.62 -9.02 19.59
N ARG A 103 5.59 -7.91 20.36
CA ARG A 103 6.79 -7.18 20.78
C ARG A 103 7.73 -8.06 21.58
N ILE A 104 7.22 -8.75 22.59
CA ILE A 104 8.00 -9.67 23.44
C ILE A 104 8.68 -10.74 22.58
N GLN A 105 7.94 -11.33 21.63
CA GLN A 105 8.51 -12.35 20.75
C GLN A 105 9.50 -11.79 19.72
N LEU A 106 9.31 -10.58 19.19
CA LEU A 106 10.30 -9.94 18.32
C LEU A 106 11.59 -9.62 19.08
N GLU A 107 11.50 -9.14 20.32
CA GLU A 107 12.68 -8.89 21.17
C GLU A 107 13.40 -10.19 21.55
N ALA A 108 12.65 -11.27 21.78
CA ALA A 108 13.23 -12.60 21.97
C ALA A 108 13.96 -13.08 20.70
N CYS A 109 13.31 -12.97 19.54
CA CYS A 109 13.91 -13.30 18.24
C CYS A 109 15.19 -12.48 17.98
N GLN A 110 15.19 -11.18 18.31
CA GLN A 110 16.35 -10.31 18.18
C GLN A 110 17.54 -10.78 19.05
N ARG A 111 17.27 -11.35 20.24
CA ARG A 111 18.31 -11.86 21.14
C ARG A 111 18.78 -13.27 20.80
N GLU A 112 17.89 -14.13 20.35
CA GLU A 112 18.12 -15.57 20.19
C GLU A 112 18.63 -15.94 18.78
N GLU A 113 18.20 -15.22 17.76
CA GLU A 113 18.53 -15.51 16.36
C GLU A 113 19.70 -14.67 15.84
N ARG A 114 20.38 -15.18 14.81
CA ARG A 114 21.47 -14.46 14.12
C ARG A 114 21.04 -13.95 12.76
N PHE A 115 21.25 -12.66 12.53
CA PHE A 115 20.87 -11.98 11.28
C PHE A 115 22.12 -11.45 10.54
N LYS A 116 22.03 -11.39 9.21
CA LYS A 116 23.04 -10.73 8.35
C LYS A 116 22.88 -9.21 8.31
N VAL A 117 21.77 -8.71 8.84
CA VAL A 117 21.42 -7.30 8.99
C VAL A 117 21.23 -7.02 10.48
N GLU A 118 21.45 -5.78 10.88
CA GLU A 118 21.04 -5.32 12.20
C GLU A 118 19.51 -5.38 12.28
N PHE A 119 19.00 -6.00 13.34
CA PHE A 119 17.58 -6.08 13.65
C PHE A 119 17.31 -5.32 14.94
N GLU A 120 16.48 -4.28 14.86
CA GLU A 120 16.21 -3.37 15.96
C GLU A 120 14.69 -3.15 16.12
N VAL A 121 14.10 -3.73 17.16
CA VAL A 121 12.71 -3.46 17.55
C VAL A 121 12.59 -2.04 18.12
N GLN A 122 11.68 -1.25 17.57
CA GLN A 122 11.47 0.14 17.96
C GLN A 122 10.49 0.23 19.13
N LYS A 123 10.61 1.31 19.92
CA LYS A 123 9.61 1.65 20.93
C LYS A 123 8.28 1.93 20.25
N GLN A 124 7.19 1.40 20.81
CA GLN A 124 5.87 1.59 20.24
C GLN A 124 5.44 3.07 20.35
N GLN A 125 5.29 3.73 19.19
CA GLN A 125 4.74 5.09 19.10
C GLN A 125 3.30 5.11 18.58
N ASN A 126 2.89 4.07 17.84
CA ASN A 126 1.57 3.95 17.24
C ASN A 126 0.73 2.90 18.01
N PRO A 127 -0.47 3.24 18.50
CA PRO A 127 -1.32 2.25 19.16
C PRO A 127 -1.83 1.14 18.21
N ARG A 128 -1.68 1.33 16.89
CA ARG A 128 -2.14 0.37 15.87
C ARG A 128 -1.05 -0.56 15.34
N ALA A 129 0.22 -0.22 15.54
CA ALA A 129 1.35 -0.92 14.94
C ALA A 129 2.57 -0.90 15.87
N LEU A 130 3.36 -1.96 15.81
CA LEU A 130 4.73 -2.01 16.35
C LEU A 130 5.69 -1.87 15.18
N SER A 131 6.82 -1.19 15.36
CA SER A 131 7.78 -1.03 14.26
C SER A 131 9.12 -1.68 14.61
N PHE A 132 9.83 -2.17 13.59
CA PHE A 132 11.23 -2.58 13.73
C PHE A 132 12.02 -2.22 12.48
N VAL A 133 13.34 -2.10 12.61
CA VAL A 133 14.22 -1.73 11.51
C VAL A 133 15.18 -2.88 11.19
N LEU A 134 15.34 -3.17 9.90
CA LEU A 134 16.41 -4.01 9.37
C LEU A 134 17.42 -3.13 8.63
N ARG A 135 18.68 -3.11 9.08
CA ARG A 135 19.72 -2.24 8.55
C ARG A 135 20.97 -3.01 8.13
N SER A 136 21.57 -2.60 7.01
CA SER A 136 22.90 -3.03 6.58
C SER A 136 23.83 -1.82 6.55
N PRO A 137 24.67 -1.62 7.58
CA PRO A 137 25.66 -0.54 7.60
C PRO A 137 26.61 -0.61 6.40
N LYS A 138 27.01 -1.83 6.01
CA LYS A 138 27.90 -2.09 4.86
C LYS A 138 27.34 -1.55 3.54
N LEU A 139 26.02 -1.68 3.35
CA LEU A 139 25.33 -1.24 2.14
C LEU A 139 24.71 0.17 2.27
N ASN A 140 24.80 0.77 3.46
CA ASN A 140 24.12 2.01 3.84
C ASN A 140 22.62 2.00 3.47
N GLN A 141 21.93 0.91 3.84
CA GLN A 141 20.49 0.73 3.57
C GLN A 141 19.75 0.26 4.81
N ALA A 142 18.51 0.71 4.95
CA ALA A 142 17.59 0.29 6.00
C ALA A 142 16.16 0.14 5.45
N VAL A 143 15.38 -0.72 6.09
CA VAL A 143 13.93 -0.85 5.90
C VAL A 143 13.27 -0.85 7.26
N GLU A 144 12.25 0.00 7.41
CA GLU A 144 11.37 -0.03 8.57
C GLU A 144 10.15 -0.90 8.26
N PHE A 145 9.79 -1.76 9.20
CA PHE A 145 8.64 -2.65 9.12
C PHE A 145 7.61 -2.25 10.17
N ASP A 146 6.39 -1.95 9.72
CA ASP A 146 5.23 -1.83 10.59
C ASP A 146 4.55 -3.21 10.73
N VAL A 147 4.42 -3.66 11.97
CA VAL A 147 3.85 -4.95 12.35
C VAL A 147 2.41 -4.75 12.81
N LEU A 148 1.49 -5.39 12.10
CA LEU A 148 0.06 -5.20 12.26
C LEU A 148 -0.61 -6.55 12.60
N PRO A 149 -1.19 -6.73 13.80
CA PRO A 149 -2.02 -7.89 14.07
C PRO A 149 -3.36 -7.76 13.34
N ALA A 150 -3.74 -8.81 12.63
CA ALA A 150 -4.97 -8.88 11.84
C ALA A 150 -5.77 -10.16 12.12
N PHE A 151 -7.10 -10.06 12.05
CA PHE A 151 -7.96 -11.23 12.00
C PHE A 151 -7.82 -11.93 10.65
N ASP A 152 -7.64 -13.26 10.67
CA ASP A 152 -7.59 -14.08 9.46
C ASP A 152 -8.97 -14.33 8.85
N ALA A 153 -9.57 -13.25 8.34
CA ALA A 153 -10.91 -13.27 7.74
C ALA A 153 -10.98 -14.08 6.43
N LEU A 154 -9.87 -14.19 5.71
CA LEU A 154 -9.80 -14.83 4.40
C LEU A 154 -9.41 -16.31 4.48
N GLY A 155 -8.86 -16.78 5.60
CA GLY A 155 -8.36 -18.15 5.73
C GLY A 155 -7.27 -18.47 4.69
N GLN A 156 -7.34 -19.65 4.06
CA GLN A 156 -6.34 -20.06 3.07
C GLN A 156 -6.73 -19.57 1.66
N LEU A 157 -5.92 -18.67 1.09
CA LEU A 157 -6.13 -18.15 -0.26
C LEU A 157 -5.52 -19.07 -1.33
N THR A 158 -6.26 -19.29 -2.42
CA THR A 158 -5.78 -19.95 -3.65
C THR A 158 -5.50 -18.94 -4.76
N LYS A 159 -4.85 -19.38 -5.85
CA LYS A 159 -4.64 -18.55 -7.04
C LYS A 159 -6.00 -18.31 -7.72
N ASP A 160 -6.25 -17.08 -8.17
CA ASP A 160 -7.53 -16.62 -8.74
C ASP A 160 -8.72 -16.60 -7.76
N TYR A 161 -8.43 -16.64 -6.46
CA TYR A 161 -9.45 -16.62 -5.42
C TYR A 161 -10.19 -15.27 -5.35
N ARG A 162 -11.52 -15.37 -5.37
CA ARG A 162 -12.43 -14.31 -4.96
C ARG A 162 -12.99 -14.65 -3.57
N PRO A 163 -12.91 -13.73 -2.60
CA PRO A 163 -13.51 -13.95 -1.27
C PRO A 163 -15.00 -14.25 -1.35
N ASP A 164 -15.47 -15.10 -0.44
CA ASP A 164 -16.90 -15.26 -0.17
C ASP A 164 -17.51 -13.88 0.16
N PRO A 165 -18.56 -13.44 -0.57
CA PRO A 165 -19.24 -12.18 -0.29
C PRO A 165 -19.65 -12.01 1.18
N GLU A 166 -19.94 -13.09 1.90
CA GLU A 166 -20.35 -13.03 3.30
C GLU A 166 -19.25 -12.44 4.20
N ILE A 167 -17.97 -12.64 3.86
CA ILE A 167 -16.84 -12.00 4.57
C ILE A 167 -16.94 -10.48 4.46
N TYR A 168 -17.29 -9.98 3.27
CA TYR A 168 -17.47 -8.55 3.04
C TYR A 168 -18.74 -8.00 3.68
N VAL A 169 -19.83 -8.78 3.70
CA VAL A 169 -21.05 -8.43 4.44
C VAL A 169 -20.73 -8.24 5.93
N GLN A 170 -19.99 -9.17 6.53
CA GLN A 170 -19.59 -9.08 7.93
C GLN A 170 -18.72 -7.86 8.23
N VAL A 171 -17.70 -7.57 7.39
CA VAL A 171 -16.84 -6.40 7.62
C VAL A 171 -17.62 -5.10 7.42
N ILE A 172 -18.53 -5.02 6.45
CA ILE A 172 -19.41 -3.87 6.24
C ILE A 172 -20.25 -3.61 7.48
N GLN A 173 -20.96 -4.63 7.99
CA GLN A 173 -21.81 -4.50 9.16
C GLN A 173 -21.00 -4.05 10.40
N GLU A 174 -19.81 -4.62 10.62
CA GLU A 174 -18.96 -4.21 11.74
C GLU A 174 -18.42 -2.78 11.58
N CYS A 175 -17.99 -2.39 10.37
CA CYS A 175 -17.56 -1.02 10.08
C CYS A 175 -18.69 0.00 10.28
N GLU A 176 -19.93 -0.33 9.91
CA GLU A 176 -21.10 0.54 10.13
C GLU A 176 -21.41 0.69 11.62
N LYS A 177 -21.45 -0.42 12.37
CA LYS A 177 -21.68 -0.41 13.83
C LYS A 177 -20.63 0.43 14.55
N LEU A 178 -19.37 0.30 14.15
CA LEU A 178 -18.23 0.99 14.78
C LEU A 178 -17.99 2.40 14.22
N ARG A 179 -18.64 2.77 13.11
CA ARG A 179 -18.35 3.98 12.31
C ARG A 179 -16.87 4.11 11.96
N ARG A 180 -16.27 3.00 11.52
CA ARG A 180 -14.82 2.85 11.29
C ARG A 180 -14.53 2.18 9.95
N GLU A 181 -14.79 2.90 8.88
CA GLU A 181 -14.52 2.47 7.51
C GLU A 181 -13.01 2.25 7.27
N GLY A 182 -12.64 1.17 6.58
CA GLY A 182 -11.24 0.84 6.27
C GLY A 182 -10.37 0.40 7.45
N GLU A 183 -10.93 0.33 8.68
CA GLU A 183 -10.19 -0.06 9.90
C GLU A 183 -9.63 -1.49 9.83
N PHE A 184 -10.28 -2.37 9.08
CA PHE A 184 -9.91 -3.77 8.94
C PHE A 184 -9.16 -4.09 7.64
N SER A 185 -8.68 -3.06 6.92
CA SER A 185 -7.86 -3.25 5.71
C SER A 185 -6.66 -4.20 5.88
N PRO A 186 -5.98 -4.30 7.05
CA PRO A 186 -4.92 -5.29 7.24
C PRO A 186 -5.38 -6.74 7.02
N CYS A 187 -6.65 -7.08 7.32
CA CYS A 187 -7.22 -8.40 7.09
C CYS A 187 -7.23 -8.79 5.59
N PHE A 188 -7.20 -7.81 4.70
CA PHE A 188 -7.24 -8.00 3.24
C PHE A 188 -5.89 -7.74 2.57
N THR A 189 -4.80 -7.65 3.33
CA THR A 189 -3.44 -7.35 2.84
C THR A 189 -2.98 -8.28 1.72
N GLU A 190 -3.35 -9.56 1.78
CA GLU A 190 -2.99 -10.52 0.73
C GLU A 190 -3.61 -10.18 -0.63
N LEU A 191 -4.86 -9.69 -0.63
CA LEU A 191 -5.57 -9.25 -1.83
C LEU A 191 -5.00 -7.93 -2.37
N GLN A 192 -4.71 -6.97 -1.47
CA GLN A 192 -4.00 -5.73 -1.83
C GLN A 192 -2.63 -6.03 -2.47
N ARG A 193 -1.90 -7.00 -1.90
CA ARG A 193 -0.62 -7.48 -2.43
C ARG A 193 -0.80 -8.10 -3.81
N ALA A 194 -1.75 -9.03 -3.96
CA ALA A 194 -2.03 -9.71 -5.23
C ALA A 194 -2.39 -8.71 -6.34
N PHE A 195 -3.18 -7.67 -6.01
CA PHE A 195 -3.60 -6.63 -6.94
C PHE A 195 -2.43 -5.91 -7.64
N LEU A 196 -1.32 -5.69 -6.92
CA LEU A 196 -0.10 -5.08 -7.48
C LEU A 196 0.91 -6.11 -7.99
N LYS A 197 0.96 -7.30 -7.39
CA LYS A 197 1.97 -8.31 -7.71
C LYS A 197 1.84 -8.81 -9.16
N GLU A 198 0.63 -8.89 -9.69
CA GLU A 198 0.35 -9.34 -11.07
C GLU A 198 0.69 -8.29 -12.15
N ARG A 199 1.02 -7.06 -11.75
CA ARG A 199 1.22 -5.97 -12.71
C ARG A 199 2.58 -6.04 -13.43
N PRO A 200 2.67 -5.54 -14.69
CA PRO A 200 3.92 -5.50 -15.46
C PRO A 200 5.07 -4.81 -14.72
N ALA A 201 6.30 -5.22 -15.01
CA ALA A 201 7.50 -4.64 -14.39
C ALA A 201 7.59 -3.12 -14.64
N LYS A 202 7.28 -2.68 -15.88
CA LYS A 202 7.24 -1.27 -16.25
C LYS A 202 6.23 -0.47 -15.42
N LEU A 203 5.04 -1.01 -15.15
CA LEU A 203 4.05 -0.38 -14.26
C LEU A 203 4.56 -0.26 -12.83
N LYS A 204 5.21 -1.30 -12.30
CA LYS A 204 5.82 -1.22 -10.96
C LYS A 204 6.93 -0.16 -10.90
N SER A 205 7.68 0.03 -11.99
CA SER A 205 8.67 1.11 -12.12
C SER A 205 8.01 2.49 -12.14
N LEU A 206 6.91 2.67 -12.87
CA LEU A 206 6.12 3.92 -12.82
C LEU A 206 5.59 4.20 -11.41
N ILE A 207 5.06 3.18 -10.72
CA ILE A 207 4.59 3.32 -9.33
C ILE A 207 5.74 3.77 -8.42
N ARG A 208 6.95 3.21 -8.56
CA ARG A 208 8.13 3.68 -7.80
C ARG A 208 8.43 5.15 -8.08
N LEU A 209 8.36 5.58 -9.34
CA LEU A 209 8.58 6.98 -9.71
C LEU A 209 7.57 7.92 -9.04
N VAL A 210 6.28 7.56 -9.10
CA VAL A 210 5.20 8.32 -8.46
C VAL A 210 5.38 8.36 -6.94
N LYS A 211 5.75 7.23 -6.32
CA LYS A 211 6.03 7.17 -4.87
C LYS A 211 7.22 8.05 -4.50
N HIS A 212 8.30 8.00 -5.29
CA HIS A 212 9.47 8.84 -5.03
C HIS A 212 9.11 10.34 -5.12
N TRP A 213 8.37 10.73 -6.15
CA TRP A 213 7.81 12.09 -6.27
C TRP A 213 6.94 12.47 -5.06
N TYR A 214 6.02 11.58 -4.66
CA TYR A 214 5.16 11.79 -3.50
C TYR A 214 5.97 12.00 -2.22
N GLN A 215 7.05 11.22 -2.01
CA GLN A 215 7.94 11.39 -0.85
C GLN A 215 8.67 12.74 -0.86
N LEU A 216 9.08 13.25 -2.02
CA LEU A 216 9.63 14.61 -2.13
C LEU A 216 8.61 15.68 -1.73
N CYS A 217 7.33 15.48 -2.06
CA CYS A 217 6.25 16.35 -1.59
C CYS A 217 6.02 16.20 -0.09
N LYS A 218 6.02 14.96 0.43
CA LYS A 218 5.83 14.64 1.85
C LYS A 218 6.91 15.29 2.72
N MET A 219 8.15 15.39 2.24
CA MET A 219 9.23 16.11 2.95
C MET A 219 8.93 17.60 3.16
N LYS A 220 8.06 18.20 2.34
CA LYS A 220 7.68 19.61 2.45
C LYS A 220 6.40 19.83 3.29
N TYR A 221 5.50 18.85 3.32
CA TYR A 221 4.15 18.99 3.91
C TYR A 221 3.82 17.97 5.02
N GLU A 222 4.79 17.13 5.38
CA GLU A 222 4.68 16.06 6.38
C GLU A 222 3.43 15.17 6.18
N HIS A 223 2.50 15.18 7.15
CA HIS A 223 1.31 14.33 7.21
C HIS A 223 0.07 14.98 6.57
N LYS A 224 0.22 16.12 5.90
CA LYS A 224 -0.88 16.88 5.29
C LYS A 224 -1.23 16.45 3.86
N LEU A 225 -0.73 15.29 3.41
CA LEU A 225 -0.98 14.75 2.08
C LEU A 225 -1.91 13.51 2.12
N PRO A 226 -2.56 13.16 0.99
CA PRO A 226 -3.36 11.95 0.89
C PRO A 226 -2.48 10.69 1.08
N PRO A 227 -3.03 9.56 1.55
CA PRO A 227 -2.25 8.34 1.72
C PRO A 227 -1.50 7.95 0.44
N GLN A 228 -0.23 7.57 0.56
CA GLN A 228 0.60 7.14 -0.58
C GLN A 228 -0.07 6.01 -1.38
N TYR A 229 -0.81 5.12 -0.71
CA TYR A 229 -1.52 4.02 -1.35
C TYR A 229 -2.57 4.50 -2.36
N ALA A 230 -3.21 5.66 -2.14
CA ALA A 230 -4.13 6.25 -3.12
C ALA A 230 -3.42 6.59 -4.43
N LEU A 231 -2.15 7.01 -4.39
CA LEU A 231 -1.35 7.32 -5.56
C LEU A 231 -0.87 6.05 -6.28
N GLU A 232 -0.60 4.97 -5.54
CA GLU A 232 -0.34 3.66 -6.14
C GLU A 232 -1.57 3.18 -6.94
N LEU A 233 -2.77 3.27 -6.36
CA LEU A 233 -4.02 2.89 -7.03
C LEU A 233 -4.35 3.83 -8.20
N LEU A 234 -4.17 5.14 -8.06
CA LEU A 234 -4.37 6.10 -9.14
C LEU A 234 -3.43 5.84 -10.32
N THR A 235 -2.19 5.40 -10.04
CA THR A 235 -1.23 5.02 -11.07
C THR A 235 -1.66 3.77 -11.83
N ILE A 236 -2.19 2.76 -11.13
CA ILE A 236 -2.73 1.55 -11.75
C ILE A 236 -3.92 1.91 -12.63
N TYR A 237 -4.85 2.71 -12.11
CA TYR A 237 -6.01 3.17 -12.86
C TYR A 237 -5.62 3.94 -14.13
N ALA A 238 -4.66 4.86 -14.03
CA ALA A 238 -4.15 5.62 -15.17
C ALA A 238 -3.61 4.71 -16.27
N TRP A 239 -2.87 3.68 -15.89
CA TRP A 239 -2.33 2.70 -16.82
C TRP A 239 -3.42 1.81 -17.43
N GLU A 240 -4.34 1.26 -16.61
CA GLU A 240 -5.42 0.39 -17.08
C GLU A 240 -6.31 1.10 -18.10
N GLN A 241 -6.69 2.35 -17.84
CA GLN A 241 -7.60 3.08 -18.73
C GLN A 241 -6.91 3.78 -19.90
N GLY A 242 -5.61 4.06 -19.77
CA GLY A 242 -4.89 4.94 -20.69
C GLY A 242 -3.87 4.25 -21.60
N SER A 243 -3.38 3.08 -21.20
CA SER A 243 -2.33 2.34 -21.91
C SER A 243 -2.69 0.86 -22.03
N SER A 244 -2.89 0.16 -20.90
CA SER A 244 -3.03 -1.31 -20.79
C SER A 244 -1.89 -2.17 -21.38
N GLU A 245 -0.91 -1.55 -22.04
CA GLU A 245 0.27 -2.22 -22.59
C GLU A 245 1.35 -2.50 -21.53
N PRO A 246 2.09 -3.63 -21.64
CA PRO A 246 3.19 -3.95 -20.74
C PRO A 246 4.38 -2.96 -20.89
N GLU A 247 4.59 -2.42 -22.09
CA GLU A 247 5.60 -1.41 -22.38
C GLU A 247 4.95 -0.08 -22.75
N PHE A 248 5.45 1.01 -22.17
CA PHE A 248 4.92 2.36 -22.38
C PHE A 248 5.94 3.43 -21.97
N SER A 249 5.69 4.69 -22.36
CA SER A 249 6.53 5.81 -21.96
C SER A 249 6.32 6.17 -20.48
N THR A 250 7.35 5.98 -19.66
CA THR A 250 7.36 6.36 -18.24
C THR A 250 7.01 7.83 -18.03
N ALA A 251 7.51 8.73 -18.88
CA ALA A 251 7.21 10.15 -18.80
C ALA A 251 5.73 10.47 -19.08
N GLN A 252 5.13 9.80 -20.08
CA GLN A 252 3.72 9.95 -20.38
C GLN A 252 2.86 9.43 -19.23
N GLY A 253 3.20 8.26 -18.67
CA GLY A 253 2.50 7.70 -17.51
C GLY A 253 2.60 8.59 -16.28
N PHE A 254 3.81 9.06 -15.95
CA PHE A 254 4.04 9.94 -14.81
C PHE A 254 3.24 11.24 -14.93
N ARG A 255 3.32 11.90 -16.08
CA ARG A 255 2.55 13.12 -16.35
C ARG A 255 1.03 12.87 -16.32
N THR A 256 0.57 11.71 -16.79
CA THR A 256 -0.85 11.35 -16.74
C THR A 256 -1.34 11.26 -15.30
N VAL A 257 -0.60 10.60 -14.41
CA VAL A 257 -0.93 10.54 -12.97
C VAL A 257 -0.98 11.94 -12.36
N LEU A 258 0.02 12.78 -12.62
CA LEU A 258 0.02 14.17 -12.15
C LEU A 258 -1.24 14.92 -12.63
N VAL A 259 -1.59 14.83 -13.91
CA VAL A 259 -2.80 15.50 -14.44
C VAL A 259 -4.09 14.95 -13.82
N LEU A 260 -4.17 13.66 -13.50
CA LEU A 260 -5.33 13.10 -12.79
C LEU A 260 -5.47 13.66 -11.37
N ILE A 261 -4.36 13.92 -10.67
CA ILE A 261 -4.39 14.57 -9.35
C ILE A 261 -4.98 15.98 -9.45
N LEU A 262 -4.73 16.73 -10.54
CA LEU A 262 -5.38 18.03 -10.76
C LEU A 262 -6.90 17.92 -10.93
N LYS A 263 -7.41 16.75 -11.30
CA LYS A 263 -8.84 16.44 -11.47
C LYS A 263 -9.43 15.72 -10.26
N HIS A 264 -8.79 15.80 -9.08
CA HIS A 264 -9.22 15.07 -7.88
C HIS A 264 -10.68 15.31 -7.49
N GLN A 265 -11.26 16.46 -7.83
CA GLN A 265 -12.65 16.81 -7.57
C GLN A 265 -13.65 15.98 -8.39
N ASP A 266 -13.19 15.29 -9.43
CA ASP A 266 -14.03 14.44 -10.29
C ASP A 266 -13.73 12.95 -10.14
N LEU A 267 -12.65 12.59 -9.42
CA LEU A 267 -12.16 11.21 -9.34
C LEU A 267 -13.14 10.31 -8.59
N CYS A 268 -13.66 9.30 -9.28
CA CYS A 268 -14.46 8.24 -8.69
C CYS A 268 -14.04 6.87 -9.26
N ILE A 269 -13.13 6.22 -8.56
CA ILE A 269 -12.42 5.03 -9.01
C ILE A 269 -12.74 3.88 -8.06
N TYR A 270 -13.09 2.74 -8.63
CA TYR A 270 -13.27 1.48 -7.93
C TYR A 270 -12.98 0.31 -8.87
N TRP A 271 -12.78 -0.87 -8.29
CA TRP A 271 -12.59 -2.12 -9.02
C TRP A 271 -13.56 -3.17 -8.51
N LYS A 272 -13.96 -4.08 -9.40
CA LYS A 272 -14.79 -5.25 -9.06
C LYS A 272 -13.97 -6.55 -9.05
N LYS A 273 -12.70 -6.50 -8.61
CA LYS A 273 -11.81 -7.67 -8.68
C LYS A 273 -12.09 -8.67 -7.56
N TYR A 274 -12.20 -8.21 -6.31
CA TYR A 274 -12.41 -9.10 -5.16
C TYR A 274 -13.84 -9.05 -4.60
N TYR A 275 -14.59 -7.98 -4.87
CA TYR A 275 -16.02 -7.85 -4.60
C TYR A 275 -16.74 -7.32 -5.85
N ASP A 276 -18.08 -7.41 -5.91
CA ASP A 276 -18.91 -6.86 -6.98
C ASP A 276 -20.27 -6.37 -6.45
N LEU A 277 -21.24 -6.22 -7.37
CA LEU A 277 -22.57 -5.71 -7.12
C LEU A 277 -23.63 -6.81 -7.05
N GLU A 278 -23.25 -8.10 -7.11
CA GLU A 278 -24.21 -9.22 -7.13
C GLU A 278 -24.88 -9.40 -5.75
N ASN A 279 -24.09 -9.27 -4.67
CA ASN A 279 -24.64 -9.29 -3.32
C ASN A 279 -25.36 -7.96 -3.00
N PRO A 280 -26.65 -7.96 -2.60
CA PRO A 280 -27.41 -6.74 -2.37
C PRO A 280 -26.82 -5.82 -1.29
N THR A 281 -26.30 -6.38 -0.20
CA THR A 281 -25.70 -5.62 0.90
C THR A 281 -24.44 -4.91 0.44
N ILE A 282 -23.55 -5.61 -0.28
CA ILE A 282 -22.33 -5.03 -0.85
C ILE A 282 -22.69 -3.96 -1.87
N SER A 283 -23.62 -4.24 -2.77
CA SER A 283 -24.08 -3.31 -3.81
C SER A 283 -24.63 -2.00 -3.22
N GLN A 284 -25.53 -2.09 -2.24
CA GLN A 284 -26.08 -0.93 -1.55
C GLN A 284 -25.00 -0.13 -0.82
N TYR A 285 -24.04 -0.82 -0.19
CA TYR A 285 -22.93 -0.17 0.49
C TYR A 285 -21.98 0.53 -0.49
N LEU A 286 -21.63 -0.11 -1.60
CA LEU A 286 -20.78 0.48 -2.65
C LEU A 286 -21.44 1.72 -3.26
N ARG A 287 -22.75 1.72 -3.53
CA ARG A 287 -23.46 2.92 -3.99
C ARG A 287 -23.29 4.10 -3.03
N ARG A 288 -23.39 3.86 -1.71
CA ARG A 288 -23.16 4.90 -0.68
C ARG A 288 -21.71 5.38 -0.67
N GLN A 289 -20.74 4.49 -0.82
CA GLN A 289 -19.33 4.84 -0.93
C GLN A 289 -19.04 5.69 -2.18
N LEU A 290 -19.58 5.29 -3.33
CA LEU A 290 -19.42 5.98 -4.61
C LEU A 290 -20.15 7.32 -4.67
N ALA A 291 -21.16 7.54 -3.83
CA ALA A 291 -21.84 8.83 -3.70
C ALA A 291 -21.09 9.85 -2.81
N LYS A 292 -20.00 9.45 -2.14
CA LYS A 292 -19.25 10.36 -1.25
C LYS A 292 -18.58 11.52 -1.99
N PRO A 293 -18.27 12.63 -1.27
CA PRO A 293 -17.47 13.70 -1.81
C PRO A 293 -16.16 13.19 -2.42
N ARG A 294 -15.80 13.77 -3.56
CA ARG A 294 -14.63 13.39 -4.33
C ARG A 294 -13.35 13.93 -3.68
N PRO A 295 -12.19 13.27 -3.85
CA PRO A 295 -12.00 12.03 -4.61
C PRO A 295 -12.50 10.79 -3.87
N VAL A 296 -13.02 9.84 -4.64
CA VAL A 296 -13.27 8.47 -4.20
C VAL A 296 -12.33 7.55 -4.96
N ILE A 297 -11.47 6.85 -4.23
CA ILE A 297 -10.66 5.74 -4.75
C ILE A 297 -10.87 4.60 -3.77
N LEU A 298 -11.72 3.65 -4.13
CA LEU A 298 -11.99 2.49 -3.29
C LEU A 298 -10.86 1.48 -3.37
N ASP A 299 -10.47 0.97 -2.21
CA ASP A 299 -9.52 -0.12 -2.12
C ASP A 299 -10.07 -1.34 -2.87
N PRO A 300 -9.37 -1.89 -3.87
CA PRO A 300 -9.83 -3.08 -4.57
C PRO A 300 -10.05 -4.28 -3.64
N ALA A 301 -9.39 -4.33 -2.48
CA ALA A 301 -9.43 -5.42 -1.52
C ALA A 301 -10.43 -5.24 -0.36
N ASP A 302 -10.83 -3.99 -0.06
CA ASP A 302 -11.71 -3.64 1.05
C ASP A 302 -12.80 -2.65 0.57
N PRO A 303 -14.07 -3.09 0.41
CA PRO A 303 -15.14 -2.23 -0.10
C PRO A 303 -15.51 -1.10 0.87
N THR A 304 -15.03 -1.14 2.12
CA THR A 304 -15.25 -0.09 3.13
C THR A 304 -14.23 1.04 3.03
N GLY A 305 -13.06 0.78 2.43
CA GLY A 305 -11.93 1.71 2.44
C GLY A 305 -11.91 2.65 1.22
N ASN A 306 -12.43 3.87 1.36
CA ASN A 306 -12.05 4.97 0.44
C ASN A 306 -10.65 5.48 0.81
N VAL A 307 -9.61 4.99 0.11
CA VAL A 307 -8.21 5.34 0.41
C VAL A 307 -7.86 6.78 0.07
N ALA A 308 -8.67 7.43 -0.79
CA ALA A 308 -8.53 8.83 -1.14
C ALA A 308 -9.39 9.76 -0.26
N GLY A 309 -10.22 9.18 0.62
CA GLY A 309 -11.15 9.92 1.45
C GLY A 309 -10.47 10.72 2.57
N GLY A 310 -11.30 11.39 3.37
CA GLY A 310 -10.87 12.27 4.44
C GLY A 310 -10.87 13.73 4.00
N ASP A 311 -9.84 14.48 4.41
CA ASP A 311 -9.77 15.93 4.25
C ASP A 311 -9.44 16.34 2.78
N PRO A 312 -10.37 17.04 2.07
CA PRO A 312 -10.14 17.51 0.71
C PRO A 312 -8.95 18.45 0.55
N GLN A 313 -8.55 19.16 1.62
CA GLN A 313 -7.40 20.08 1.58
C GLN A 313 -6.10 19.35 1.28
N ARG A 314 -5.97 18.07 1.68
CA ARG A 314 -4.80 17.24 1.38
C ARG A 314 -4.59 17.08 -0.12
N TRP A 315 -5.66 16.85 -0.86
CA TRP A 315 -5.60 16.75 -2.33
C TRP A 315 -5.38 18.09 -3.00
N GLN A 316 -5.95 19.18 -2.45
CA GLN A 316 -5.68 20.53 -2.94
C GLN A 316 -4.20 20.91 -2.80
N LEU A 317 -3.57 20.59 -1.66
CA LEU A 317 -2.13 20.79 -1.45
C LEU A 317 -1.31 19.98 -2.46
N LEU A 318 -1.65 18.70 -2.65
CA LEU A 318 -0.95 17.86 -3.63
C LEU A 318 -1.13 18.40 -5.07
N ALA A 319 -2.30 18.91 -5.41
CA ALA A 319 -2.56 19.53 -6.71
C ALA A 319 -1.77 20.82 -6.92
N GLN A 320 -1.50 21.61 -5.87
CA GLN A 320 -0.61 22.77 -5.96
C GLN A 320 0.82 22.36 -6.31
N GLU A 321 1.34 21.31 -5.68
CA GLU A 321 2.64 20.74 -6.03
C GLU A 321 2.68 20.28 -7.49
N VAL A 322 1.64 19.57 -7.94
CA VAL A 322 1.56 19.14 -9.34
C VAL A 322 1.72 20.31 -10.33
N LYS A 323 1.10 21.48 -10.07
CA LYS A 323 1.24 22.66 -10.94
C LYS A 323 2.69 23.13 -11.08
N VAL A 324 3.52 22.93 -10.05
CA VAL A 324 4.96 23.20 -10.10
C VAL A 324 5.68 22.10 -10.89
N TRP A 325 5.41 20.84 -10.54
CA TRP A 325 6.09 19.67 -11.12
C TRP A 325 5.87 19.49 -12.62
N LEU A 326 4.70 19.88 -13.15
CA LEU A 326 4.42 19.85 -14.59
C LEU A 326 5.32 20.77 -15.41
N LYS A 327 6.01 21.73 -14.78
CA LYS A 327 6.95 22.66 -15.44
C LYS A 327 8.38 22.12 -15.50
N TYR A 328 8.69 21.06 -14.77
CA TYR A 328 10.04 20.49 -14.68
C TYR A 328 10.40 19.57 -15.85
N SER A 329 11.69 19.26 -15.98
CA SER A 329 12.27 18.52 -17.11
C SER A 329 11.69 17.12 -17.26
N CYS A 330 11.29 16.49 -16.16
CA CYS A 330 10.66 15.16 -16.15
C CYS A 330 9.32 15.12 -16.90
N CYS A 331 8.68 16.28 -17.10
CA CYS A 331 7.39 16.43 -17.76
C CYS A 331 7.48 17.10 -19.14
N LYS A 332 8.69 17.37 -19.64
CA LYS A 332 8.95 18.07 -20.91
C LYS A 332 9.82 17.24 -21.86
N LYS A 333 9.55 17.36 -23.15
CA LYS A 333 10.41 16.87 -24.22
C LYS A 333 11.65 17.76 -24.33
N LEU A 334 12.69 17.32 -25.05
CA LEU A 334 13.89 18.13 -25.34
C LEU A 334 13.54 19.48 -25.99
N SER A 335 12.50 19.51 -26.84
CA SER A 335 11.95 20.74 -27.44
C SER A 335 11.34 21.75 -26.44
N GLY A 336 11.32 21.45 -25.14
CA GLY A 336 10.63 22.24 -24.11
C GLY A 336 9.12 22.05 -24.05
N LYS A 337 8.50 21.47 -25.10
CA LYS A 337 7.07 21.15 -25.13
C LYS A 337 6.69 20.11 -24.07
N PRO A 338 5.48 20.17 -23.51
CA PRO A 338 5.02 19.19 -22.54
C PRO A 338 4.96 17.77 -23.16
N VAL A 339 5.31 16.75 -22.36
CA VAL A 339 5.07 15.34 -22.75
C VAL A 339 3.56 15.12 -22.90
N GLY A 340 3.15 14.18 -23.75
CA GLY A 340 1.74 13.81 -23.86
C GLY A 340 1.20 13.18 -22.56
N THR A 341 -0.11 13.01 -22.48
CA THR A 341 -0.80 12.24 -21.45
C THR A 341 -1.66 11.17 -22.10
N TRP A 342 -1.93 10.07 -21.41
CA TRP A 342 -2.96 9.15 -21.85
C TRP A 342 -4.36 9.77 -21.71
N LYS A 343 -5.31 9.30 -22.51
CA LYS A 343 -6.73 9.67 -22.38
C LYS A 343 -7.35 8.78 -21.31
N VAL A 344 -7.47 9.30 -20.10
CA VAL A 344 -7.99 8.55 -18.93
C VAL A 344 -9.29 9.22 -18.44
N PRO A 345 -10.41 8.48 -18.31
CA PRO A 345 -11.63 8.98 -17.71
C PRO A 345 -11.43 9.21 -16.21
N VAL A 346 -12.10 10.20 -15.63
CA VAL A 346 -12.03 10.49 -14.18
C VAL A 346 -12.93 9.58 -13.33
N ARG A 347 -13.77 8.77 -13.98
CA ARG A 347 -14.64 7.79 -13.33
C ARG A 347 -14.45 6.44 -14.02
N THR A 348 -14.57 5.34 -13.27
CA THR A 348 -14.56 4.00 -13.87
C THR A 348 -15.62 3.92 -14.99
N PRO A 349 -15.34 3.37 -16.19
CA PRO A 349 -16.29 3.43 -17.32
C PRO A 349 -17.67 2.85 -17.05
N ASP A 350 -17.77 1.86 -16.18
CA ASP A 350 -19.02 1.24 -15.71
C ASP A 350 -19.52 1.90 -14.42
N PHE A 351 -19.26 3.19 -14.26
CA PHE A 351 -19.74 3.95 -13.12
C PHE A 351 -21.26 4.12 -13.21
N PHE A 352 -21.98 3.33 -12.42
CA PHE A 352 -23.42 3.43 -12.26
C PHE A 352 -23.71 4.20 -10.96
N MET A 353 -24.18 5.43 -11.08
CA MET A 353 -24.90 6.13 -10.01
C MET A 353 -26.29 6.49 -10.47
#